data_AF-A0A139HEH3-F1
#
_entry.id   AF-A0A139HEH3-F1
#
_cell.length_a   1.000
_cell.length_b   1.000
_cell.length_c   1.000
_cell.angle_alpha   90.00
_cell.angle_beta   90.00
_cell.angle_gamma   90.00
#
_symmetry.space_group_name_H-M   'P 1'
#
loop_
_entity.id
_entity.type
_entity.pdbx_description
1 polymer ?
#
loop_
_entity_poly.entity_id
_entity_poly.type
_entity_poly.pdbx_seq_one_letter_code
_entity_poly.pdbx_strand_id
1 'polypeptide(L)'
;MDQISALTPSTHQPRLSFFQRHFTKPVAPSADPEKTRSAGDRRFSFASKGFLISIAAIVLMLFGIVAAAVVLIIGRNRAHRADGFPLLQAKPVRLAIEGNFPDPALYYENGTWYAVATNNAAGVLSLPGANATMNTVAFGQANVQMATSKDFVNWTLVDLAHQPLPETGAWAQRRAKHPANEPNPLSSTWAPALIKRNDGRYVMYYAATWTGEYPYERINGQWTHPQPHCVGAAVSHGFNPAGPYDPLAEPLACPIKEGGAIDPEAIRDIDGSLWVTWKVDGNNIGPGGSCGNTFTPQAPTPIMIQKMEPDGVTPVKNTLAQILDRTEADGPLVEAPALVRTHQGKYFLFFSSGCTRSPTYSVNYAVANNITGPYVRANETLLKTGTFGLEAPGSVGIAADGAGGYRMAFHARSPNERIGRVRKMYTTTLLFSGDTVQLVFPKEWKAHGDKKHS
;
A
#
# COMPACT_ATOMS: atom_id res chain seq x y z
N MET A 1 -42.54 -11.50 112.38
CA MET A 1 -41.44 -12.47 112.19
C MET A 1 -41.74 -13.15 110.86
N ASP A 2 -41.04 -12.93 109.75
CA ASP A 2 -39.66 -12.45 109.58
C ASP A 2 -39.41 -11.70 108.27
N GLN A 3 -38.57 -10.68 108.44
CA GLN A 3 -37.53 -10.09 107.59
C GLN A 3 -37.69 -9.96 106.06
N ILE A 4 -37.68 -8.68 105.68
CA ILE A 4 -37.04 -8.13 104.48
C ILE A 4 -35.56 -8.57 104.44
N SER A 5 -35.09 -9.08 103.30
CA SER A 5 -33.68 -8.95 102.92
C SER A 5 -33.48 -8.75 101.42
N ALA A 6 -32.52 -7.88 101.13
CA ALA A 6 -32.27 -7.13 99.92
C ALA A 6 -31.65 -7.92 98.73
N LEU A 7 -31.94 -7.40 97.53
CA LEU A 7 -31.08 -7.22 96.33
C LEU A 7 -30.07 -8.32 95.92
N THR A 8 -30.12 -8.68 94.63
CA THR A 8 -28.92 -8.75 93.76
C THR A 8 -29.27 -8.36 92.31
N PRO A 9 -28.40 -7.61 91.59
CA PRO A 9 -28.70 -7.06 90.27
C PRO A 9 -28.41 -8.08 89.15
N SER A 10 -29.31 -8.16 88.17
CA SER A 10 -29.03 -8.80 86.88
C SER A 10 -27.93 -8.04 86.14
N THR A 11 -26.75 -8.62 86.04
CA THR A 11 -25.62 -8.11 85.26
C THR A 11 -25.87 -8.31 83.77
N HIS A 12 -26.55 -7.35 83.14
CA HIS A 12 -26.57 -7.24 81.67
C HIS A 12 -25.15 -6.92 81.16
N GLN A 13 -24.38 -7.94 80.74
CA GLN A 13 -23.11 -7.72 80.05
C GLN A 13 -23.36 -7.01 78.69
N PRO A 14 -22.68 -5.90 78.38
CA PRO A 14 -22.84 -5.22 77.10
C PRO A 14 -22.31 -6.08 75.94
N ARG A 15 -23.11 -6.26 74.88
CA ARG A 15 -22.72 -7.01 73.68
C ARG A 15 -21.73 -6.20 72.84
N LEU A 16 -20.60 -6.83 72.45
CA LEU A 16 -19.61 -6.25 71.54
C LEU A 16 -20.22 -5.86 70.19
N SER A 17 -19.76 -4.75 69.60
CA SER A 17 -20.15 -4.36 68.24
C SER A 17 -19.59 -5.34 67.20
N PHE A 18 -20.16 -5.33 65.99
CA PHE A 18 -19.69 -6.17 64.87
C PHE A 18 -18.18 -5.99 64.62
N PHE A 19 -17.71 -4.74 64.65
CA PHE A 19 -16.30 -4.41 64.46
C PHE A 19 -15.43 -4.99 65.59
N GLN A 20 -15.82 -4.78 66.85
CA GLN A 20 -15.09 -5.29 68.01
C GLN A 20 -15.07 -6.82 68.08
N ARG A 21 -16.11 -7.47 67.55
CA ARG A 21 -16.20 -8.93 67.53
C ARG A 21 -15.27 -9.56 66.49
N HIS A 22 -15.13 -8.93 65.33
CA HIS A 22 -14.46 -9.57 64.19
C HIS A 22 -13.09 -8.96 63.86
N PHE A 23 -12.85 -7.69 64.16
CA PHE A 23 -11.64 -6.96 63.74
C PHE A 23 -10.65 -6.64 64.88
N THR A 24 -11.02 -6.92 66.13
CA THR A 24 -10.18 -6.64 67.31
C THR A 24 -9.91 -7.90 68.14
N LYS A 25 -8.80 -7.91 68.91
CA LYS A 25 -8.44 -8.95 69.88
C LYS A 25 -8.23 -8.35 71.27
N PRO A 26 -8.43 -9.11 72.36
CA PRO A 26 -8.11 -8.65 73.72
C PRO A 26 -6.64 -8.23 73.85
N VAL A 27 -6.37 -7.20 74.66
CA VAL A 27 -5.01 -6.82 75.06
C VAL A 27 -4.63 -7.67 76.28
N ALA A 28 -3.70 -8.62 76.13
CA ALA A 28 -3.18 -9.41 77.26
C ALA A 28 -2.06 -8.64 77.99
N PRO A 29 -1.91 -8.76 79.33
CA PRO A 29 -2.51 -9.75 80.22
C PRO A 29 -3.40 -9.14 81.34
N SER A 30 -4.73 -9.22 81.22
CA SER A 30 -5.57 -9.43 82.41
C SER A 30 -6.00 -10.89 82.39
N ALA A 31 -5.41 -11.72 83.25
CA ALA A 31 -5.75 -13.12 83.45
C ALA A 31 -7.10 -13.28 84.18
N ASP A 32 -8.14 -12.62 83.65
CA ASP A 32 -9.50 -12.67 84.15
C ASP A 32 -10.43 -13.11 83.00
N PRO A 33 -10.92 -14.36 83.00
CA PRO A 33 -11.77 -14.88 81.93
C PRO A 33 -13.09 -14.09 81.79
N GLU A 34 -13.56 -13.38 82.81
CA GLU A 34 -14.79 -12.58 82.75
C GLU A 34 -14.63 -11.26 81.98
N LYS A 35 -13.42 -10.70 81.87
CA LYS A 35 -13.15 -9.42 81.17
C LYS A 35 -12.90 -9.56 79.66
N THR A 36 -12.79 -10.78 79.14
CA THR A 36 -12.57 -11.07 77.71
C THR A 36 -13.67 -10.53 76.76
N ARG A 37 -14.82 -10.13 77.32
CA ARG A 37 -15.99 -9.60 76.61
C ARG A 37 -16.19 -8.08 76.77
N SER A 38 -15.32 -7.37 77.48
CA SER A 38 -15.40 -5.90 77.63
C SER A 38 -15.00 -5.18 76.33
N ALA A 39 -15.74 -4.13 75.99
CA ALA A 39 -15.47 -3.29 74.81
C ALA A 39 -14.18 -2.47 74.92
N GLY A 40 -13.78 -2.08 76.13
CA GLY A 40 -12.62 -1.21 76.39
C GLY A 40 -11.25 -1.89 76.24
N ASP A 41 -11.19 -3.21 76.36
CA ASP A 41 -9.92 -3.97 76.44
C ASP A 41 -9.56 -4.71 75.15
N ARG A 42 -10.04 -4.22 73.99
CA ARG A 42 -9.79 -4.86 72.69
C ARG A 42 -9.14 -3.89 71.71
N ARG A 43 -8.04 -4.30 71.09
CA ARG A 43 -7.34 -3.53 70.04
C ARG A 43 -7.50 -4.16 68.66
N PHE A 44 -7.53 -3.34 67.62
CA PHE A 44 -7.52 -3.83 66.24
C PHE A 44 -6.35 -4.79 66.01
N SER A 45 -6.60 -5.85 65.26
CA SER A 45 -5.58 -6.86 64.99
C SER A 45 -5.64 -7.30 63.54
N PHE A 46 -4.48 -7.21 62.88
CA PHE A 46 -4.25 -7.78 61.55
C PHE A 46 -4.39 -9.32 61.52
N ALA A 47 -4.34 -9.98 62.68
CA ALA A 47 -4.59 -11.41 62.82
C ALA A 47 -6.03 -11.74 63.25
N SER A 48 -6.96 -10.77 63.18
CA SER A 48 -8.37 -10.98 63.47
C SER A 48 -9.09 -11.65 62.30
N LYS A 49 -10.15 -12.42 62.59
CA LYS A 49 -10.91 -13.14 61.55
C LYS A 49 -11.51 -12.19 60.52
N GLY A 50 -12.04 -11.05 60.95
CA GLY A 50 -12.61 -10.03 60.08
C GLY A 50 -11.58 -9.45 59.13
N PHE A 51 -10.39 -9.08 59.62
CA PHE A 51 -9.35 -8.51 58.77
C PHE A 51 -8.81 -9.52 57.75
N LEU A 52 -8.57 -10.77 58.16
CA LEU A 52 -8.11 -11.83 57.27
C LEU A 52 -9.15 -12.17 56.18
N ILE A 53 -10.43 -12.22 56.54
CA ILE A 53 -11.52 -12.42 55.57
C ILE A 53 -11.62 -11.23 54.60
N SER A 54 -11.47 -9.99 55.08
CA SER A 54 -11.46 -8.81 54.22
C SER A 54 -10.29 -8.81 53.23
N ILE A 55 -9.08 -9.18 53.66
CA ILE A 55 -7.94 -9.34 52.73
C ILE A 55 -8.22 -10.44 51.71
N ALA A 56 -8.72 -11.60 52.15
CA ALA A 56 -9.04 -12.70 51.23
C ALA A 56 -10.10 -12.26 50.19
N ALA A 57 -11.12 -11.50 50.59
CA ALA A 57 -12.12 -10.95 49.68
C ALA A 57 -11.53 -9.93 48.69
N ILE A 58 -10.63 -9.05 49.14
CA ILE A 58 -9.94 -8.08 48.28
C ILE A 58 -9.02 -8.79 47.27
N VAL A 59 -8.28 -9.81 47.71
CA VAL A 59 -7.42 -10.61 46.84
C VAL A 59 -8.23 -11.37 45.80
N LEU A 60 -9.37 -11.97 46.18
CA LEU A 60 -10.28 -12.62 45.24
C LEU A 60 -10.88 -11.64 44.23
N MET A 61 -11.24 -10.43 44.68
CA MET A 61 -11.75 -9.38 43.79
C MET A 61 -10.67 -8.92 42.80
N LEU A 62 -9.44 -8.71 43.25
CA LEU A 62 -8.30 -8.39 42.39
C LEU A 62 -8.01 -9.52 41.40
N PHE A 63 -8.09 -10.78 41.83
CA PHE A 63 -7.94 -11.94 40.95
C PHE A 63 -9.03 -11.98 39.88
N GLY A 64 -10.28 -11.64 40.24
CA GLY A 64 -11.39 -11.50 39.30
C GLY A 64 -11.17 -10.38 38.28
N ILE A 65 -10.65 -9.22 38.70
CA ILE A 65 -10.33 -8.10 37.80
C ILE A 65 -9.20 -8.48 36.85
N VAL A 66 -8.13 -9.10 37.34
CA VAL A 66 -7.01 -9.56 36.51
C VAL A 66 -7.47 -10.65 35.55
N ALA A 67 -8.29 -11.61 36.00
CA ALA A 67 -8.86 -12.64 35.14
C ALA A 67 -9.76 -12.02 34.05
N ALA A 68 -10.60 -11.04 34.38
CA ALA A 68 -11.42 -10.32 33.40
C ALA A 68 -10.56 -9.54 32.39
N ALA A 69 -9.48 -8.89 32.84
CA ALA A 69 -8.53 -8.19 31.97
C ALA A 69 -7.79 -9.18 31.04
N VAL A 70 -7.38 -10.33 31.56
CA VAL A 70 -6.76 -11.41 30.77
C VAL A 70 -7.76 -11.99 29.77
N VAL A 71 -9.02 -12.21 30.15
CA VAL A 71 -10.09 -12.65 29.23
C VAL A 71 -10.37 -11.59 28.17
N LEU A 72 -10.33 -10.29 28.50
CA LEU A 72 -10.48 -9.21 27.52
C LEU A 72 -9.27 -9.10 26.59
N ILE A 73 -8.05 -9.31 27.08
CA ILE A 73 -6.82 -9.32 26.26
C ILE A 73 -6.78 -10.57 25.37
N ILE A 74 -7.11 -11.74 25.90
CA ILE A 74 -7.27 -12.98 25.13
C ILE A 74 -8.45 -12.85 24.16
N GLY A 75 -9.52 -12.16 24.53
CA GLY A 75 -10.68 -11.86 23.69
C GLY A 75 -10.35 -10.90 22.57
N ARG A 76 -9.53 -9.87 22.82
CA ARG A 76 -8.98 -8.97 21.79
C ARG A 76 -7.98 -9.68 20.88
N ASN A 77 -7.11 -10.51 21.45
CA ASN A 77 -6.17 -11.33 20.69
C ASN A 77 -6.88 -12.45 19.91
N ARG A 78 -8.01 -12.96 20.41
CA ARG A 78 -8.91 -13.86 19.68
C ARG A 78 -9.74 -13.09 18.66
N ALA A 79 -10.19 -11.86 18.88
CA ALA A 79 -10.82 -11.05 17.82
C ALA A 79 -9.82 -10.71 16.70
N HIS A 80 -8.53 -10.53 17.03
CA HIS A 80 -7.45 -10.42 16.04
C HIS A 80 -6.98 -11.78 15.44
N ARG A 81 -7.33 -12.93 16.03
CA ARG A 81 -7.02 -14.29 15.51
C ARG A 81 -8.22 -15.08 14.98
N ALA A 82 -9.43 -14.60 15.23
CA ALA A 82 -10.70 -15.21 14.88
C ALA A 82 -11.47 -14.33 13.89
N ASP A 83 -10.72 -13.69 12.98
CA ASP A 83 -11.02 -13.82 11.57
C ASP A 83 -10.88 -15.31 11.20
N GLY A 84 -11.80 -16.12 11.73
CA GLY A 84 -12.13 -17.40 11.16
C GLY A 84 -12.70 -17.08 9.80
N PHE A 85 -11.83 -17.13 8.79
CA PHE A 85 -12.18 -17.12 7.39
C PHE A 85 -13.44 -17.96 7.20
N PRO A 86 -14.59 -17.36 6.85
CA PRO A 86 -15.62 -18.12 6.16
C PRO A 86 -14.88 -18.73 4.96
N LEU A 87 -15.00 -20.05 4.76
CA LEU A 87 -14.48 -20.81 3.62
C LEU A 87 -14.12 -19.87 2.48
N LEU A 88 -12.81 -19.62 2.30
CA LEU A 88 -12.24 -18.70 1.32
C LEU A 88 -13.02 -18.83 0.01
N GLN A 89 -13.96 -17.91 -0.23
CA GLN A 89 -14.23 -17.51 -1.59
C GLN A 89 -12.90 -16.89 -1.99
N ALA A 90 -12.07 -17.69 -2.65
CA ALA A 90 -10.73 -17.29 -2.96
C ALA A 90 -10.84 -15.91 -3.61
N LYS A 91 -9.95 -14.97 -3.25
CA LYS A 91 -9.84 -13.67 -3.92
C LYS A 91 -8.95 -13.83 -5.15
N PRO A 92 -9.37 -13.46 -6.38
CA PRO A 92 -8.60 -13.72 -7.60
C PRO A 92 -7.32 -12.86 -7.68
N VAL A 93 -6.90 -12.26 -6.57
CA VAL A 93 -5.74 -11.40 -6.42
C VAL A 93 -4.83 -11.96 -5.33
N ARG A 94 -3.51 -11.86 -5.53
CA ARG A 94 -2.50 -12.35 -4.61
C ARG A 94 -1.48 -11.27 -4.30
N LEU A 95 -1.12 -11.12 -3.03
CA LEU A 95 0.03 -10.30 -2.62
C LEU A 95 1.32 -10.93 -3.16
N ALA A 96 2.08 -10.17 -3.93
CA ALA A 96 3.31 -10.62 -4.58
C ALA A 96 4.58 -10.02 -3.94
N ILE A 97 4.58 -8.71 -3.65
CA ILE A 97 5.68 -8.02 -2.98
C ILE A 97 5.13 -7.14 -1.86
N GLU A 98 5.65 -7.32 -0.64
CA GLU A 98 5.22 -6.56 0.54
C GLU A 98 5.88 -5.18 0.68
N GLY A 99 7.01 -4.97 0.00
CA GLY A 99 7.72 -3.70 -0.04
C GLY A 99 6.96 -2.63 -0.84
N ASN A 100 7.46 -1.39 -0.80
CA ASN A 100 6.94 -0.33 -1.67
C ASN A 100 7.38 -0.59 -3.11
N PHE A 101 6.48 -1.14 -3.92
CA PHE A 101 6.70 -1.54 -5.30
C PHE A 101 5.59 -0.93 -6.17
N PRO A 102 5.68 0.39 -6.42
CA PRO A 102 4.61 1.10 -7.10
C PRO A 102 4.77 1.08 -8.60
N ASP A 103 3.64 1.04 -9.29
CA ASP A 103 3.54 1.19 -10.74
C ASP A 103 4.26 0.03 -11.46
N PRO A 104 3.89 -1.24 -11.13
CA PRO A 104 4.54 -2.40 -11.69
C PRO A 104 4.19 -2.59 -13.17
N ALA A 105 5.16 -2.46 -14.08
CA ALA A 105 5.02 -2.92 -15.45
C ALA A 105 5.54 -4.37 -15.58
N LEU A 106 4.84 -5.18 -16.37
CA LEU A 106 5.16 -6.59 -16.56
C LEU A 106 5.78 -6.86 -17.93
N TYR A 107 6.77 -7.75 -17.94
CA TYR A 107 7.31 -8.33 -19.15
C TYR A 107 7.53 -9.83 -18.95
N TYR A 108 7.20 -10.65 -19.95
CA TYR A 108 7.37 -12.10 -19.91
C TYR A 108 8.22 -12.59 -21.06
N GLU A 109 9.24 -13.37 -20.75
CA GLU A 109 10.09 -14.00 -21.77
C GLU A 109 10.78 -15.25 -21.24
N ASN A 110 10.86 -16.29 -22.08
CA ASN A 110 11.60 -17.52 -21.82
C ASN A 110 11.32 -18.12 -20.42
N GLY A 111 10.04 -18.21 -20.05
CA GLY A 111 9.63 -18.77 -18.75
C GLY A 111 9.88 -17.86 -17.55
N THR A 112 10.20 -16.58 -17.77
CA THR A 112 10.53 -15.63 -16.70
C THR A 112 9.65 -14.40 -16.82
N TRP A 113 9.00 -14.07 -15.71
CA TRP A 113 8.34 -12.80 -15.50
C TRP A 113 9.33 -11.80 -14.93
N TYR A 114 9.29 -10.60 -15.45
CA TYR A 114 9.98 -9.42 -14.98
C TYR A 114 8.91 -8.41 -14.60
N ALA A 115 9.03 -7.84 -13.40
CA ALA A 115 8.27 -6.69 -12.99
C ALA A 115 9.26 -5.55 -12.75
N VAL A 116 9.11 -4.43 -13.45
CA VAL A 116 9.84 -3.19 -13.14
C VAL A 116 8.88 -2.20 -12.51
N ALA A 117 9.37 -1.34 -11.64
CA ALA A 117 8.53 -0.39 -10.90
C ALA A 117 9.25 0.92 -10.61
N THR A 118 8.45 1.94 -10.30
CA THR A 118 8.89 3.21 -9.72
C THR A 118 9.87 2.97 -8.58
N ASN A 119 10.83 3.87 -8.38
CA ASN A 119 11.76 3.78 -7.24
C ASN A 119 11.02 3.53 -5.91
N ASN A 120 11.62 2.74 -5.03
CA ASN A 120 10.96 2.26 -3.81
C ASN A 120 10.68 3.34 -2.76
N ALA A 121 11.14 4.58 -2.95
CA ALA A 121 10.84 5.69 -2.04
C ALA A 121 9.58 6.46 -2.43
N ALA A 122 9.09 6.30 -3.66
CA ALA A 122 7.98 7.11 -4.17
C ALA A 122 6.69 6.89 -3.38
N GLY A 123 6.11 7.99 -2.89
CA GLY A 123 4.86 7.99 -2.13
C GLY A 123 5.01 7.58 -0.66
N VAL A 124 6.22 7.27 -0.19
CA VAL A 124 6.52 7.09 1.23
C VAL A 124 6.69 8.47 1.86
N LEU A 125 5.67 8.93 2.56
CA LEU A 125 5.75 10.16 3.35
C LEU A 125 6.30 9.79 4.72
N SER A 126 7.40 10.43 5.13
CA SER A 126 8.02 10.24 6.43
C SER A 126 6.97 10.22 7.55
N LEU A 127 7.00 9.19 8.41
CA LEU A 127 6.33 9.30 9.70
C LEU A 127 7.00 10.44 10.47
N PRO A 128 6.25 11.37 11.07
CA PRO A 128 6.78 12.16 12.18
C PRO A 128 7.31 11.17 13.24
N GLY A 129 8.63 11.17 13.46
CA GLY A 129 9.28 10.23 14.39
C GLY A 129 9.82 8.92 13.78
N ALA A 130 9.78 8.72 12.46
CA ALA A 130 10.56 7.65 11.83
C ALA A 130 12.05 7.98 12.01
N ASN A 131 12.68 7.31 12.97
CA ASN A 131 14.12 7.42 13.17
C ASN A 131 14.82 6.76 11.98
N ALA A 132 15.47 7.55 11.12
CA ALA A 132 16.23 7.05 9.97
C ALA A 132 17.27 5.98 10.35
N THR A 133 17.77 6.01 11.60
CA THR A 133 18.71 5.00 12.12
C THR A 133 18.08 3.64 12.46
N MET A 134 16.75 3.58 12.66
CA MET A 134 16.02 2.30 12.85
C MET A 134 15.47 1.73 11.54
N ASN A 135 15.46 2.52 10.46
CA ASN A 135 15.01 2.10 9.15
C ASN A 135 16.18 1.53 8.36
N THR A 136 16.38 0.22 8.42
CA THR A 136 17.38 -0.51 7.60
C THR A 136 17.02 -0.58 6.11
N VAL A 137 16.03 0.19 5.63
CA VAL A 137 15.51 0.09 4.27
C VAL A 137 16.19 1.12 3.37
N ALA A 138 16.96 0.64 2.40
CA ALA A 138 17.60 1.42 1.35
C ALA A 138 16.55 2.03 0.40
N PHE A 139 16.08 3.24 0.69
CA PHE A 139 15.11 3.96 -0.13
C PHE A 139 15.76 4.82 -1.22
N GLY A 140 15.15 4.81 -2.41
CA GLY A 140 15.47 5.68 -3.52
C GLY A 140 16.81 5.41 -4.19
N GLN A 141 17.61 4.44 -3.71
CA GLN A 141 18.94 4.13 -4.26
C GLN A 141 18.90 3.70 -5.73
N ALA A 142 17.83 3.00 -6.12
CA ALA A 142 17.61 2.66 -7.51
C ALA A 142 16.66 3.66 -8.18
N ASN A 143 16.95 4.04 -9.42
CA ASN A 143 16.00 4.74 -10.28
C ASN A 143 14.80 3.82 -10.60
N VAL A 144 15.10 2.62 -11.05
CA VAL A 144 14.08 1.60 -11.33
C VAL A 144 14.39 0.37 -10.51
N GLN A 145 13.40 -0.12 -9.77
CA GLN A 145 13.50 -1.41 -9.09
C GLN A 145 12.91 -2.52 -9.95
N MET A 146 13.32 -3.76 -9.69
CA MET A 146 12.89 -4.91 -10.46
C MET A 146 12.65 -6.12 -9.54
N ALA A 147 11.71 -6.97 -9.94
CA ALA A 147 11.51 -8.29 -9.40
C ALA A 147 11.37 -9.31 -10.53
N THR A 148 11.71 -10.56 -10.26
CA THR A 148 11.54 -11.66 -11.22
C THR A 148 10.76 -12.82 -10.62
N SER A 149 10.11 -13.60 -11.46
CA SER A 149 9.40 -14.82 -11.06
C SER A 149 9.39 -15.85 -12.19
N LYS A 150 9.47 -17.14 -11.85
CA LYS A 150 9.36 -18.24 -12.81
C LYS A 150 7.94 -18.82 -12.90
N ASP A 151 7.13 -18.58 -11.87
CA ASP A 151 5.81 -19.19 -11.67
C ASP A 151 4.69 -18.14 -11.48
N PHE A 152 5.03 -16.85 -11.54
CA PHE A 152 4.14 -15.72 -11.28
C PHE A 152 3.56 -15.71 -9.85
N VAL A 153 4.16 -16.48 -8.95
CA VAL A 153 3.70 -16.79 -7.61
C VAL A 153 4.75 -16.36 -6.59
N ASN A 154 5.97 -16.84 -6.76
CA ASN A 154 7.12 -16.53 -5.94
C ASN A 154 7.95 -15.48 -6.68
N TRP A 155 8.06 -14.30 -6.07
CA TRP A 155 8.78 -13.17 -6.64
C TRP A 155 10.06 -12.89 -5.86
N THR A 156 11.14 -12.69 -6.59
CA THR A 156 12.45 -12.33 -6.04
C THR A 156 12.77 -10.90 -6.44
N LEU A 157 12.91 -10.01 -5.46
CA LEU A 157 13.42 -8.66 -5.68
C LEU A 157 14.87 -8.74 -6.16
N VAL A 158 15.18 -7.99 -7.21
CA VAL A 158 16.54 -7.83 -7.71
C VAL A 158 17.26 -6.82 -6.82
N ASP A 159 18.52 -7.11 -6.51
CA ASP A 159 19.36 -6.23 -5.72
C ASP A 159 19.48 -4.84 -6.35
N LEU A 160 19.40 -3.77 -5.55
CA LEU A 160 19.38 -2.39 -6.04
C LEU A 160 20.67 -1.99 -6.78
N ALA A 161 21.80 -2.65 -6.50
CA ALA A 161 23.04 -2.45 -7.25
C ALA A 161 22.95 -3.00 -8.69
N HIS A 162 22.00 -3.91 -8.95
CA HIS A 162 21.69 -4.48 -10.26
C HIS A 162 20.40 -3.89 -10.85
N GLN A 163 20.06 -2.66 -10.47
CA GLN A 163 18.93 -1.94 -11.03
C GLN A 163 18.99 -1.86 -12.58
N PRO A 164 17.85 -1.94 -13.28
CA PRO A 164 17.84 -1.84 -14.74
C PRO A 164 18.35 -0.50 -15.28
N LEU A 165 18.08 0.60 -14.58
CA LEU A 165 18.39 1.95 -15.04
C LEU A 165 19.37 2.65 -14.09
N PRO A 166 20.69 2.36 -14.13
CA PRO A 166 21.67 2.99 -13.25
C PRO A 166 21.77 4.51 -13.44
N GLU A 167 21.60 4.99 -14.68
CA GLU A 167 21.59 6.41 -15.02
C GLU A 167 20.31 6.83 -15.73
N THR A 168 19.90 8.09 -15.54
CA THR A 168 18.82 8.74 -16.28
C THR A 168 19.39 9.70 -17.31
N GLY A 169 18.60 10.11 -18.32
CA GLY A 169 19.03 11.09 -19.32
C GLY A 169 19.52 12.41 -18.69
N ALA A 170 20.38 13.15 -19.40
CA ALA A 170 20.98 14.38 -18.87
C ALA A 170 19.95 15.49 -18.57
N TRP A 171 18.77 15.43 -19.20
CA TRP A 171 17.61 16.28 -18.96
C TRP A 171 16.87 15.99 -17.64
N ALA A 172 17.13 14.84 -17.03
CA ALA A 172 16.45 14.38 -15.84
C ALA A 172 17.25 14.74 -14.59
N GLN A 173 16.54 15.07 -13.50
CA GLN A 173 17.18 15.38 -12.23
C GLN A 173 17.94 14.16 -11.69
N ARG A 174 19.27 14.26 -11.64
CA ARG A 174 20.14 13.26 -11.01
C ARG A 174 20.50 13.72 -9.60
N ARG A 175 20.26 12.90 -8.57
CA ARG A 175 20.87 13.15 -7.25
C ARG A 175 22.08 12.25 -7.06
N ALA A 176 23.25 12.85 -6.90
CA ALA A 176 24.50 12.10 -6.83
C ALA A 176 24.82 11.53 -5.43
N LYS A 177 24.22 12.05 -4.34
CA LYS A 177 24.50 11.60 -2.96
C LYS A 177 23.30 11.79 -2.04
N HIS A 178 23.11 10.84 -1.12
CA HIS A 178 22.19 10.94 0.00
C HIS A 178 23.03 11.21 1.25
N PRO A 179 22.93 12.38 1.90
CA PRO A 179 23.36 12.49 3.28
C PRO A 179 22.56 11.49 4.12
N ALA A 180 23.15 10.79 5.09
CA ALA A 180 22.47 9.74 5.86
C ALA A 180 21.17 10.17 6.61
N ASN A 181 20.79 11.45 6.53
CA ASN A 181 19.64 12.04 7.21
C ASN A 181 18.74 12.91 6.30
N GLU A 182 18.86 12.82 4.96
CA GLU A 182 17.87 13.50 4.09
C GLU A 182 16.58 12.68 3.94
N PRO A 183 15.40 13.30 3.99
CA PRO A 183 14.12 12.60 3.80
C PRO A 183 13.76 12.36 2.33
N ASN A 184 14.56 12.86 1.38
CA ASN A 184 14.21 12.91 -0.03
C ASN A 184 14.85 11.77 -0.84
N PRO A 185 14.13 11.18 -1.80
CA PRO A 185 14.63 10.05 -2.58
C PRO A 185 15.83 10.44 -3.43
N LEU A 186 16.81 9.53 -3.55
CA LEU A 186 17.97 9.65 -4.46
C LEU A 186 17.58 9.63 -5.94
N SER A 187 16.38 9.15 -6.25
CA SER A 187 15.84 9.12 -7.59
C SER A 187 14.44 9.71 -7.65
N SER A 188 14.17 10.40 -8.77
CA SER A 188 12.86 10.94 -9.10
C SER A 188 12.30 10.29 -10.37
N THR A 189 12.58 9.01 -10.60
CA THR A 189 12.03 8.25 -11.73
C THR A 189 10.80 7.45 -11.36
N TRP A 190 9.77 7.49 -12.21
CA TRP A 190 8.46 6.86 -12.02
C TRP A 190 8.03 6.00 -13.21
N ALA A 191 7.14 5.05 -12.90
CA ALA A 191 6.33 4.24 -13.82
C ALA A 191 7.11 3.76 -15.06
N PRO A 192 8.12 2.91 -14.89
CA PRO A 192 8.88 2.39 -16.02
C PRO A 192 8.07 1.35 -16.80
N ALA A 193 8.28 1.28 -18.11
CA ALA A 193 7.72 0.25 -18.99
C ALA A 193 8.81 -0.37 -19.86
N LEU A 194 8.60 -1.60 -20.33
CA LEU A 194 9.58 -2.37 -21.11
C LEU A 194 8.98 -2.90 -22.41
N ILE A 195 9.74 -2.80 -23.50
CA ILE A 195 9.40 -3.47 -24.75
C ILE A 195 10.64 -3.98 -25.48
N LYS A 196 10.53 -5.15 -26.09
CA LYS A 196 11.60 -5.74 -26.92
C LYS A 196 11.53 -5.19 -28.34
N ARG A 197 12.68 -4.84 -28.91
CA ARG A 197 12.89 -4.45 -30.32
C ARG A 197 13.09 -5.68 -31.22
N ASN A 198 13.00 -5.46 -32.53
CA ASN A 198 13.19 -6.53 -33.52
C ASN A 198 14.62 -7.08 -33.56
N ASP A 199 15.61 -6.27 -33.19
CA ASP A 199 17.02 -6.68 -33.07
C ASP A 199 17.32 -7.43 -31.76
N GLY A 200 16.32 -7.66 -30.93
CA GLY A 200 16.43 -8.38 -29.68
C GLY A 200 16.86 -7.54 -28.47
N ARG A 201 17.19 -6.26 -28.65
CA ARG A 201 17.41 -5.32 -27.55
C ARG A 201 16.08 -4.88 -26.94
N TYR A 202 16.12 -4.17 -25.84
CA TYR A 202 14.95 -3.70 -25.11
C TYR A 202 15.00 -2.18 -25.00
N VAL A 203 13.82 -1.56 -25.01
CA VAL A 203 13.64 -0.16 -24.64
C VAL A 203 12.92 -0.13 -23.31
N MET A 204 13.48 0.63 -22.37
CA MET A 204 12.82 1.05 -21.15
C MET A 204 12.33 2.48 -21.33
N TYR A 205 11.02 2.70 -21.17
CA TYR A 205 10.48 4.03 -21.00
C TYR A 205 10.32 4.33 -19.51
N TYR A 206 10.46 5.59 -19.12
CA TYR A 206 10.32 6.01 -17.73
C TYR A 206 9.94 7.48 -17.65
N ALA A 207 9.28 7.92 -16.59
CA ALA A 207 9.10 9.33 -16.30
C ALA A 207 10.19 9.81 -15.34
N ALA A 208 10.71 11.03 -15.51
CA ALA A 208 11.66 11.63 -14.58
C ALA A 208 11.49 13.15 -14.49
N THR A 209 11.90 13.74 -13.37
CA THR A 209 11.79 15.18 -13.14
C THR A 209 12.64 15.98 -14.14
N TRP A 210 12.02 16.92 -14.85
CA TRP A 210 12.65 17.79 -15.84
C TRP A 210 13.52 18.87 -15.18
N THR A 211 14.79 19.01 -15.58
CA THR A 211 15.71 20.01 -14.99
C THR A 211 15.75 21.35 -15.71
N GLY A 212 15.20 21.45 -16.92
CA GLY A 212 15.20 22.69 -17.68
C GLY A 212 14.18 23.72 -17.15
N GLU A 213 14.04 24.82 -17.88
CA GLU A 213 13.07 25.86 -17.55
C GLU A 213 11.62 25.38 -17.75
N TYR A 214 10.71 25.96 -16.97
CA TYR A 214 9.27 25.75 -17.08
C TYR A 214 8.51 27.01 -16.65
N PRO A 215 7.34 27.29 -17.23
CA PRO A 215 6.74 28.63 -17.28
C PRO A 215 5.91 28.99 -16.04
N TYR A 216 6.12 28.33 -14.90
CA TYR A 216 5.28 28.54 -13.70
C TYR A 216 5.89 29.59 -12.79
N GLU A 217 5.07 30.51 -12.28
CA GLU A 217 5.56 31.56 -11.39
C GLU A 217 5.99 31.01 -10.03
N ARG A 218 6.90 31.76 -9.39
CA ARG A 218 7.22 31.57 -7.98
C ARG A 218 6.51 32.62 -7.17
N ILE A 219 5.74 32.21 -6.17
CA ILE A 219 5.17 33.10 -5.15
C ILE A 219 6.02 32.96 -3.90
N ASN A 220 6.59 34.07 -3.42
CA ASN A 220 7.51 34.09 -2.27
C ASN A 220 8.69 33.11 -2.40
N GLY A 221 9.22 32.95 -3.61
CA GLY A 221 10.34 32.04 -3.90
C GLY A 221 9.96 30.56 -3.98
N GLN A 222 8.68 30.20 -3.77
CA GLN A 222 8.17 28.84 -3.91
C GLN A 222 7.39 28.68 -5.22
N TRP A 223 7.57 27.55 -5.88
CA TRP A 223 6.77 27.23 -7.07
C TRP A 223 5.30 27.06 -6.70
N THR A 224 4.41 27.53 -7.56
CA THR A 224 2.96 27.32 -7.41
C THR A 224 2.55 25.87 -7.68
N HIS A 225 3.40 25.10 -8.36
CA HIS A 225 3.20 23.71 -8.73
C HIS A 225 4.49 22.90 -8.55
N PRO A 226 4.39 21.57 -8.35
CA PRO A 226 5.57 20.71 -8.34
C PRO A 226 6.33 20.75 -9.67
N GLN A 227 7.61 20.41 -9.62
CA GLN A 227 8.45 20.31 -10.81
C GLN A 227 7.90 19.25 -11.77
N PRO A 228 7.70 19.57 -13.06
CA PRO A 228 7.10 18.66 -14.01
C PRO A 228 8.02 17.46 -14.29
N HIS A 229 7.41 16.33 -14.62
CA HIS A 229 8.11 15.17 -15.13
C HIS A 229 8.00 15.12 -16.66
N CYS A 230 8.95 14.47 -17.30
CA CYS A 230 8.92 14.15 -18.73
C CYS A 230 9.21 12.67 -18.94
N VAL A 231 8.73 12.14 -20.06
CA VAL A 231 8.94 10.74 -20.46
C VAL A 231 10.27 10.64 -21.20
N GLY A 232 11.11 9.71 -20.77
CA GLY A 232 12.36 9.31 -21.41
C GLY A 232 12.30 7.91 -22.00
N ALA A 233 13.33 7.57 -22.75
CA ALA A 233 13.63 6.22 -23.18
C ALA A 233 15.10 5.87 -22.91
N ALA A 234 15.37 4.59 -22.69
CA ALA A 234 16.70 4.02 -22.51
C ALA A 234 16.78 2.68 -23.25
N VAL A 235 17.94 2.35 -23.81
CA VAL A 235 18.14 1.13 -24.61
C VAL A 235 19.07 0.16 -23.89
N SER A 236 18.73 -1.13 -23.88
CA SER A 236 19.55 -2.15 -23.21
C SER A 236 20.91 -2.34 -23.89
N HIS A 237 21.94 -2.62 -23.08
CA HIS A 237 23.28 -2.97 -23.59
C HIS A 237 23.28 -4.24 -24.44
N GLY A 238 22.44 -5.21 -24.09
CA GLY A 238 22.35 -6.50 -24.75
C GLY A 238 20.91 -7.03 -24.82
N PHE A 239 20.79 -8.35 -24.80
CA PHE A 239 19.55 -9.09 -25.07
C PHE A 239 18.85 -9.60 -23.80
N ASN A 240 19.03 -8.91 -22.68
CA ASN A 240 18.41 -9.27 -21.41
C ASN A 240 17.44 -8.16 -20.97
N PRO A 241 16.15 -8.46 -20.71
CA PRO A 241 15.18 -7.47 -20.23
C PRO A 241 15.56 -6.86 -18.87
N ALA A 242 16.44 -7.52 -18.09
CA ALA A 242 16.96 -6.99 -16.84
C ALA A 242 17.89 -5.77 -17.00
N GLY A 243 18.36 -5.48 -18.22
CA GLY A 243 19.30 -4.38 -18.48
C GLY A 243 20.76 -4.77 -18.25
N PRO A 244 21.64 -3.80 -17.92
CA PRO A 244 21.34 -2.38 -17.71
C PRO A 244 20.94 -1.66 -19.02
N TYR A 245 20.36 -0.47 -18.87
CA TYR A 245 19.90 0.38 -19.97
C TYR A 245 20.66 1.72 -19.99
N ASP A 246 21.02 2.17 -21.20
CA ASP A 246 21.59 3.50 -21.44
C ASP A 246 20.49 4.50 -21.81
N PRO A 247 20.30 5.58 -21.03
CA PRO A 247 19.28 6.57 -21.32
C PRO A 247 19.64 7.44 -22.53
N LEU A 248 18.61 7.89 -23.25
CA LEU A 248 18.77 8.92 -24.27
C LEU A 248 19.04 10.29 -23.66
N ALA A 249 19.73 11.12 -24.44
CA ALA A 249 20.12 12.47 -24.04
C ALA A 249 18.94 13.46 -23.99
N GLU A 250 17.82 13.16 -24.66
CA GLU A 250 16.62 14.00 -24.75
C GLU A 250 15.37 13.22 -24.32
N PRO A 251 14.34 13.89 -23.77
CA PRO A 251 13.07 13.25 -23.45
C PRO A 251 12.28 12.93 -24.72
N LEU A 252 11.49 11.86 -24.66
CA LEU A 252 10.55 11.45 -25.69
C LEU A 252 9.30 12.35 -25.73
N ALA A 253 8.74 12.69 -24.56
CA ALA A 253 7.56 13.54 -24.44
C ALA A 253 7.68 14.47 -23.23
N CYS A 254 7.56 15.77 -23.45
CA CYS A 254 7.77 16.79 -22.43
C CYS A 254 6.87 18.02 -22.65
N PRO A 255 5.53 17.88 -22.55
CA PRO A 255 4.58 18.99 -22.70
C PRO A 255 4.58 19.86 -21.43
N ILE A 256 5.66 20.61 -21.24
CA ILE A 256 5.94 21.35 -20.01
C ILE A 256 4.89 22.41 -19.71
N LYS A 257 4.24 23.01 -20.72
CA LYS A 257 3.20 24.04 -20.50
C LYS A 257 1.92 23.43 -19.93
N GLU A 258 1.68 22.17 -20.25
CA GLU A 258 0.52 21.38 -19.86
C GLU A 258 0.75 20.56 -18.57
N GLY A 259 1.87 20.78 -17.86
CA GLY A 259 2.19 20.11 -16.60
C GLY A 259 3.23 18.99 -16.70
N GLY A 260 3.66 18.62 -17.90
CA GLY A 260 4.61 17.54 -18.16
C GLY A 260 3.93 16.24 -18.61
N ALA A 261 4.70 15.15 -18.62
CA ALA A 261 4.21 13.82 -19.00
C ALA A 261 4.76 12.73 -18.08
N ILE A 262 3.90 11.77 -17.74
CA ILE A 262 4.21 10.63 -16.89
C ILE A 262 3.58 9.34 -17.42
N ASP A 263 3.88 8.24 -16.73
CA ASP A 263 3.30 6.91 -16.92
C ASP A 263 3.38 6.40 -18.37
N PRO A 264 4.59 6.31 -18.95
CA PRO A 264 4.74 5.69 -20.24
C PRO A 264 4.42 4.20 -20.16
N GLU A 265 3.74 3.68 -21.18
CA GLU A 265 3.58 2.24 -21.42
C GLU A 265 3.79 1.97 -22.91
N ALA A 266 4.22 0.76 -23.26
CA ALA A 266 4.48 0.40 -24.65
C ALA A 266 3.74 -0.87 -25.06
N ILE A 267 3.26 -0.89 -26.31
CA ILE A 267 2.63 -2.05 -26.94
C ILE A 267 3.24 -2.28 -28.32
N ARG A 268 3.36 -3.55 -28.68
CA ARG A 268 3.60 -3.96 -30.06
C ARG A 268 2.28 -4.34 -30.70
N ASP A 269 1.95 -3.67 -31.81
CA ASP A 269 0.74 -3.96 -32.55
C ASP A 269 0.91 -5.17 -33.48
N ILE A 270 -0.18 -5.65 -34.07
CA ILE A 270 -0.23 -6.86 -34.90
C ILE A 270 0.60 -6.76 -36.18
N ASP A 271 0.79 -5.54 -36.71
CA ASP A 271 1.66 -5.27 -37.86
C ASP A 271 3.15 -5.23 -37.48
N GLY A 272 3.48 -5.46 -36.20
CA GLY A 272 4.81 -5.40 -35.64
C GLY A 272 5.28 -3.99 -35.27
N SER A 273 4.46 -2.96 -35.48
CA SER A 273 4.81 -1.60 -35.09
C SER A 273 4.82 -1.41 -33.57
N LEU A 274 5.70 -0.54 -33.11
CA LEU A 274 5.82 -0.17 -31.71
C LEU A 274 5.01 1.09 -31.46
N TRP A 275 4.27 1.13 -30.36
CA TRP A 275 3.52 2.30 -29.91
C TRP A 275 3.80 2.55 -28.45
N VAL A 276 3.83 3.82 -28.07
CA VAL A 276 4.02 4.26 -26.69
C VAL A 276 2.83 5.13 -26.31
N THR A 277 2.22 4.83 -25.17
CA THR A 277 1.23 5.68 -24.53
C THR A 277 1.85 6.42 -23.36
N TRP A 278 1.36 7.61 -23.04
CA TRP A 278 1.67 8.33 -21.81
C TRP A 278 0.52 9.24 -21.42
N LYS A 279 0.50 9.70 -20.17
CA LYS A 279 -0.40 10.76 -19.71
C LYS A 279 0.28 12.12 -19.81
N VAL A 280 -0.44 13.14 -20.27
CA VAL A 280 -0.09 14.55 -19.99
C VAL A 280 -0.55 14.90 -18.58
N ASP A 281 0.40 15.29 -17.71
CA ASP A 281 0.20 15.43 -16.27
C ASP A 281 -0.43 16.78 -15.88
N GLY A 282 -1.57 17.12 -16.49
CA GLY A 282 -2.24 18.41 -16.25
C GLY A 282 -2.65 18.62 -14.79
N ASN A 283 -2.86 17.56 -14.02
CA ASN A 283 -3.08 17.68 -12.58
C ASN A 283 -1.87 18.20 -11.80
N ASN A 284 -0.66 18.18 -12.36
CA ASN A 284 0.50 18.84 -11.79
C ASN A 284 0.27 20.37 -11.67
N ILE A 285 -0.49 20.94 -12.61
CA ILE A 285 -0.80 22.38 -12.68
C ILE A 285 -2.26 22.71 -12.34
N GLY A 286 -3.08 21.69 -12.11
CA GLY A 286 -4.48 21.84 -11.72
C GLY A 286 -4.62 22.28 -10.25
N PRO A 287 -5.60 23.14 -9.91
CA PRO A 287 -5.75 23.63 -8.54
C PRO A 287 -6.43 22.61 -7.61
N GLY A 288 -5.93 22.49 -6.38
CA GLY A 288 -6.63 21.87 -5.23
C GLY A 288 -6.53 20.35 -5.02
N GLY A 289 -6.97 19.88 -3.86
CA GLY A 289 -7.23 18.45 -3.59
C GLY A 289 -6.00 17.60 -3.28
N SER A 290 -6.23 16.34 -2.87
CA SER A 290 -5.18 15.42 -2.41
C SER A 290 -4.27 14.85 -3.50
N CYS A 291 -4.60 15.06 -4.78
CA CYS A 291 -3.75 14.78 -5.95
C CYS A 291 -3.87 15.85 -7.06
N GLY A 292 -4.04 17.12 -6.67
CA GLY A 292 -4.17 18.23 -7.63
C GLY A 292 -5.51 18.21 -8.36
N ASN A 293 -5.84 19.31 -9.03
CA ASN A 293 -6.90 19.32 -10.06
C ASN A 293 -8.34 19.04 -9.62
N THR A 294 -8.72 19.40 -8.39
CA THR A 294 -10.12 19.24 -7.92
C THR A 294 -10.94 20.52 -7.96
N PHE A 295 -10.31 21.69 -8.11
CA PHE A 295 -11.02 22.98 -8.20
C PHE A 295 -11.14 23.44 -9.65
N THR A 296 -12.17 24.24 -9.93
CA THR A 296 -12.43 24.79 -11.28
C THR A 296 -11.55 26.03 -11.55
N PRO A 297 -10.98 26.19 -12.76
CA PRO A 297 -11.01 25.23 -13.87
C PRO A 297 -10.04 24.06 -13.63
N GLN A 298 -10.49 22.85 -13.94
CA GLN A 298 -9.65 21.65 -13.91
C GLN A 298 -8.89 21.51 -15.24
N ALA A 299 -7.59 21.26 -15.17
CA ALA A 299 -6.74 20.98 -16.31
C ALA A 299 -7.03 19.58 -16.89
N PRO A 300 -6.97 19.40 -18.23
CA PRO A 300 -7.10 18.08 -18.85
C PRO A 300 -5.93 17.16 -18.49
N THR A 301 -6.15 15.85 -18.50
CA THR A 301 -5.11 14.83 -18.24
C THR A 301 -5.18 13.75 -19.33
N PRO A 302 -4.95 14.10 -20.60
CA PRO A 302 -5.15 13.18 -21.70
C PRO A 302 -4.11 12.06 -21.71
N ILE A 303 -4.56 10.86 -22.07
CA ILE A 303 -3.70 9.76 -22.49
C ILE A 303 -3.43 9.92 -23.99
N MET A 304 -2.16 10.07 -24.31
CA MET A 304 -1.63 10.17 -25.67
C MET A 304 -1.10 8.82 -26.13
N ILE A 305 -1.05 8.60 -27.44
CA ILE A 305 -0.40 7.47 -28.08
C ILE A 305 0.44 7.94 -29.26
N GLN A 306 1.61 7.36 -29.46
CA GLN A 306 2.55 7.70 -30.52
C GLN A 306 3.14 6.43 -31.14
N LYS A 307 3.07 6.33 -32.47
CA LYS A 307 3.78 5.28 -33.22
C LYS A 307 5.28 5.56 -33.20
N MET A 308 6.08 4.53 -33.00
CA MET A 308 7.53 4.59 -33.01
C MET A 308 8.09 3.91 -34.25
N GLU A 309 9.22 4.40 -34.73
CA GLU A 309 10.06 3.70 -35.70
C GLU A 309 10.54 2.35 -35.11
N PRO A 310 11.09 1.43 -35.92
CA PRO A 310 11.54 0.12 -35.45
C PRO A 310 12.61 0.14 -34.33
N ASP A 311 13.29 1.28 -34.15
CA ASP A 311 14.24 1.49 -33.06
C ASP A 311 13.55 1.65 -31.67
N GLY A 312 12.24 1.86 -31.65
CA GLY A 312 11.45 2.07 -30.44
C GLY A 312 11.77 3.37 -29.70
N VAL A 313 12.46 4.32 -30.33
CA VAL A 313 12.85 5.58 -29.67
C VAL A 313 12.64 6.81 -30.53
N THR A 314 12.52 6.64 -31.85
CA THR A 314 12.21 7.72 -32.78
C THR A 314 10.70 7.78 -33.05
N PRO A 315 10.01 8.89 -32.77
CA PRO A 315 8.60 9.05 -33.09
C PRO A 315 8.35 9.11 -34.61
N VAL A 316 7.37 8.36 -35.09
CA VAL A 316 6.85 8.55 -36.46
C VAL A 316 6.10 9.88 -36.53
N LYS A 317 6.39 10.68 -37.55
CA LYS A 317 5.75 12.00 -37.72
C LYS A 317 4.24 11.85 -37.97
N ASN A 318 3.46 12.79 -37.44
CA ASN A 318 2.01 12.91 -37.64
C ASN A 318 1.17 11.70 -37.17
N THR A 319 1.68 10.90 -36.23
CA THR A 319 0.93 9.77 -35.62
C THR A 319 0.62 9.95 -34.14
N LEU A 320 0.97 11.10 -33.55
CA LEU A 320 0.55 11.44 -32.18
C LEU A 320 -0.97 11.60 -32.15
N ALA A 321 -1.64 10.89 -31.24
CA ALA A 321 -3.08 10.98 -31.05
C ALA A 321 -3.45 10.98 -29.57
N GLN A 322 -4.51 11.70 -29.21
CA GLN A 322 -5.17 11.57 -27.91
C GLN A 322 -6.18 10.42 -27.99
N ILE A 323 -6.14 9.48 -27.04
CA ILE A 323 -7.02 8.29 -27.06
C ILE A 323 -8.05 8.25 -25.92
N LEU A 324 -7.78 8.98 -24.83
CA LEU A 324 -8.68 9.13 -23.68
C LEU A 324 -8.33 10.44 -22.95
N ASP A 325 -9.29 11.05 -22.27
CA ASP A 325 -9.05 12.13 -21.29
C ASP A 325 -10.05 12.00 -20.13
N ARG A 326 -9.74 12.61 -18.99
CA ARG A 326 -10.60 12.59 -17.80
C ARG A 326 -11.99 13.17 -18.10
N THR A 327 -12.97 12.60 -17.42
CA THR A 327 -14.31 13.15 -17.26
C THR A 327 -14.53 13.53 -15.80
N GLU A 328 -15.66 14.17 -15.49
CA GLU A 328 -16.02 14.49 -14.11
C GLU A 328 -16.08 13.23 -13.22
N ALA A 329 -16.49 12.09 -13.78
CA ALA A 329 -16.56 10.81 -13.06
C ALA A 329 -15.19 10.26 -12.64
N ASP A 330 -14.12 10.67 -13.31
CA ASP A 330 -12.74 10.25 -12.99
C ASP A 330 -12.15 11.05 -11.81
N GLY A 331 -12.79 12.16 -11.43
CA GLY A 331 -12.27 13.09 -10.44
C GLY A 331 -11.06 13.88 -10.98
N PRO A 332 -9.94 13.95 -10.24
CA PRO A 332 -8.85 14.87 -10.58
C PRO A 332 -8.05 14.48 -11.84
N LEU A 333 -8.05 13.20 -12.24
CA LEU A 333 -7.18 12.71 -13.31
C LEU A 333 -7.62 11.35 -13.85
N VAL A 334 -7.13 11.04 -15.05
CA VAL A 334 -6.85 9.67 -15.50
C VAL A 334 -5.34 9.50 -15.68
N GLU A 335 -4.78 8.35 -15.31
CA GLU A 335 -3.34 8.07 -15.38
C GLU A 335 -3.01 6.58 -15.54
N ALA A 336 -1.73 6.23 -15.53
CA ALA A 336 -1.23 4.86 -15.66
C ALA A 336 -1.87 4.04 -16.78
N PRO A 337 -1.76 4.48 -18.06
CA PRO A 337 -2.29 3.71 -19.19
C PRO A 337 -1.61 2.33 -19.26
N ALA A 338 -2.40 1.29 -19.45
CA ALA A 338 -1.92 -0.01 -19.89
C ALA A 338 -2.74 -0.52 -21.07
N LEU A 339 -2.10 -0.70 -22.22
CA LEU A 339 -2.78 -1.03 -23.46
C LEU A 339 -2.49 -2.47 -23.86
N VAL A 340 -3.55 -3.26 -24.06
CA VAL A 340 -3.46 -4.66 -24.47
C VAL A 340 -4.37 -4.93 -25.66
N ARG A 341 -3.87 -5.69 -26.63
CA ARG A 341 -4.67 -6.24 -27.71
C ARG A 341 -5.02 -7.69 -27.41
N THR A 342 -6.31 -8.04 -27.45
CA THR A 342 -6.78 -9.42 -27.30
C THR A 342 -6.59 -10.24 -28.57
N HIS A 343 -6.66 -11.57 -28.46
CA HIS A 343 -6.61 -12.46 -29.63
C HIS A 343 -7.75 -12.21 -30.62
N GLN A 344 -8.90 -11.75 -30.14
CA GLN A 344 -10.06 -11.36 -30.95
C GLN A 344 -9.90 -9.99 -31.62
N GLY A 345 -8.77 -9.30 -31.42
CA GLY A 345 -8.44 -8.04 -32.07
C GLY A 345 -9.05 -6.79 -31.42
N LYS A 346 -9.52 -6.90 -30.17
CA LYS A 346 -9.98 -5.76 -29.38
C LYS A 346 -8.80 -5.13 -28.63
N TYR A 347 -8.80 -3.82 -28.52
CA TYR A 347 -7.83 -3.06 -27.73
C TYR A 347 -8.48 -2.66 -26.41
N PHE A 348 -7.88 -3.06 -25.30
CA PHE A 348 -8.27 -2.68 -23.95
C PHE A 348 -7.26 -1.68 -23.41
N LEU A 349 -7.69 -0.45 -23.17
CA LEU A 349 -6.94 0.57 -22.46
C LEU A 349 -7.38 0.55 -20.99
N PHE A 350 -6.54 0.02 -20.12
CA PHE A 350 -6.68 0.17 -18.68
C PHE A 350 -6.09 1.52 -18.28
N PHE A 351 -6.69 2.16 -17.28
CA PHE A 351 -6.22 3.41 -16.73
C PHE A 351 -6.68 3.51 -15.28
N SER A 352 -5.98 4.31 -14.50
CA SER A 352 -6.37 4.64 -13.14
C SER A 352 -7.02 6.02 -13.06
N SER A 353 -7.98 6.16 -12.16
CA SER A 353 -8.64 7.45 -11.84
C SER A 353 -8.54 7.72 -10.34
N GLY A 354 -8.62 8.99 -9.94
CA GLY A 354 -8.56 9.38 -8.53
C GLY A 354 -7.14 9.69 -8.02
N CYS A 355 -6.87 9.38 -6.76
CA CYS A 355 -5.62 9.77 -6.10
C CYS A 355 -4.93 8.60 -5.42
N THR A 356 -3.71 8.23 -5.84
CA THR A 356 -2.90 7.13 -5.24
C THR A 356 -2.71 7.25 -3.72
N ARG A 357 -2.93 8.44 -3.16
CA ARG A 357 -2.81 8.74 -1.72
C ARG A 357 -4.11 8.65 -0.93
N SER A 358 -5.24 8.38 -1.58
CA SER A 358 -6.55 8.32 -0.96
C SER A 358 -7.36 7.10 -1.44
N PRO A 359 -8.45 6.74 -0.73
CA PRO A 359 -9.36 5.68 -1.17
C PRO A 359 -10.01 5.88 -2.54
N THR A 360 -9.88 7.06 -3.18
CA THR A 360 -10.51 7.33 -4.49
C THR A 360 -9.76 6.70 -5.66
N TYR A 361 -8.52 6.21 -5.47
CA TYR A 361 -7.79 5.55 -6.55
C TYR A 361 -8.47 4.25 -6.98
N SER A 362 -8.56 4.05 -8.29
CA SER A 362 -9.23 2.91 -8.91
C SER A 362 -8.58 2.49 -10.22
N VAL A 363 -8.92 1.29 -10.70
CA VAL A 363 -8.63 0.81 -12.06
C VAL A 363 -9.92 0.77 -12.84
N ASN A 364 -9.92 1.43 -14.00
CA ASN A 364 -10.98 1.42 -14.99
C ASN A 364 -10.40 0.90 -16.32
N TYR A 365 -11.27 0.61 -17.29
CA TYR A 365 -10.84 0.27 -18.64
C TYR A 365 -11.81 0.79 -19.69
N ALA A 366 -11.31 0.93 -20.92
CA ALA A 366 -12.06 1.27 -22.10
C ALA A 366 -11.64 0.36 -23.27
N VAL A 367 -12.54 0.15 -24.22
CA VAL A 367 -12.35 -0.80 -25.33
C VAL A 367 -12.49 -0.11 -26.67
N ALA A 368 -11.63 -0.48 -27.62
CA ALA A 368 -11.68 -0.02 -29.01
C ALA A 368 -11.43 -1.16 -30.00
N ASN A 369 -11.82 -0.94 -31.27
CA ASN A 369 -11.48 -1.83 -32.38
C ASN A 369 -10.17 -1.45 -33.09
N ASN A 370 -9.60 -0.29 -32.75
CA ASN A 370 -8.36 0.22 -33.30
C ASN A 370 -7.49 0.77 -32.17
N ILE A 371 -6.17 0.65 -32.29
CA ILE A 371 -5.19 1.05 -31.28
C ILE A 371 -5.29 2.54 -30.93
N THR A 372 -5.68 3.39 -31.88
CA THR A 372 -5.90 4.83 -31.67
C THR A 372 -7.34 5.18 -31.30
N GLY A 373 -8.19 4.19 -30.99
CA GLY A 373 -9.58 4.41 -30.59
C GLY A 373 -10.57 4.51 -31.76
N PRO A 374 -11.78 5.06 -31.54
CA PRO A 374 -12.23 5.64 -30.27
C PRO A 374 -12.40 4.58 -29.17
N TYR A 375 -12.01 4.92 -27.94
CA TYR A 375 -12.16 4.06 -26.77
C TYR A 375 -13.50 4.31 -26.07
N VAL A 376 -14.27 3.25 -25.86
CA VAL A 376 -15.53 3.28 -25.12
C VAL A 376 -15.29 2.76 -23.72
N ARG A 377 -15.52 3.60 -22.71
CA ARG A 377 -15.36 3.23 -21.29
C ARG A 377 -16.28 2.06 -20.93
N ALA A 378 -15.78 1.15 -20.10
CA ALA A 378 -16.62 0.16 -19.46
C ALA A 378 -17.59 0.83 -18.47
N ASN A 379 -18.76 0.22 -18.27
CA ASN A 379 -19.76 0.73 -17.34
C ASN A 379 -19.37 0.54 -15.86
N GLU A 380 -18.48 -0.41 -15.58
CA GLU A 380 -18.07 -0.75 -14.21
C GLU A 380 -16.57 -0.53 -14.00
N THR A 381 -16.23 0.05 -12.85
CA THR A 381 -14.87 0.14 -12.34
C THR A 381 -14.35 -1.26 -11.98
N LEU A 382 -13.18 -1.63 -12.51
CA LEU A 382 -12.60 -2.96 -12.36
C LEU A 382 -12.10 -3.23 -10.94
N LEU A 383 -11.32 -2.29 -10.38
CA LEU A 383 -10.80 -2.35 -9.01
C LEU A 383 -10.99 -1.00 -8.34
N LYS A 384 -11.48 -1.00 -7.10
CA LYS A 384 -11.60 0.20 -6.27
C LYS A 384 -11.38 -0.16 -4.80
N THR A 385 -11.25 0.84 -3.94
CA THR A 385 -11.19 0.59 -2.49
C THR A 385 -12.37 -0.26 -2.03
N GLY A 386 -12.08 -1.29 -1.24
CA GLY A 386 -13.04 -2.30 -0.77
C GLY A 386 -13.07 -3.56 -1.64
N THR A 387 -12.78 -3.47 -2.94
CA THR A 387 -12.69 -4.65 -3.82
C THR A 387 -11.61 -5.59 -3.29
N PHE A 388 -12.00 -6.82 -2.94
CA PHE A 388 -11.13 -7.83 -2.31
C PHE A 388 -10.41 -7.37 -1.03
N GLY A 389 -10.89 -6.31 -0.36
CA GLY A 389 -10.24 -5.71 0.81
C GLY A 389 -9.00 -4.87 0.48
N LEU A 390 -8.85 -4.43 -0.77
CA LEU A 390 -7.77 -3.54 -1.20
C LEU A 390 -8.11 -2.08 -0.90
N GLU A 391 -7.10 -1.26 -0.67
CA GLU A 391 -7.22 0.20 -0.56
C GLU A 391 -6.46 0.86 -1.72
N ALA A 392 -7.12 1.78 -2.44
CA ALA A 392 -6.54 2.52 -3.55
C ALA A 392 -5.78 1.62 -4.57
N PRO A 393 -6.40 0.55 -5.11
CA PRO A 393 -5.77 -0.27 -6.13
C PRO A 393 -5.65 0.50 -7.44
N GLY A 394 -4.51 0.40 -8.11
CA GLY A 394 -4.29 1.09 -9.37
C GLY A 394 -2.91 0.86 -9.96
N SER A 395 -2.65 1.54 -11.08
CA SER A 395 -1.41 1.42 -11.86
C SER A 395 -1.08 -0.02 -12.20
N VAL A 396 -1.61 -0.49 -13.32
CA VAL A 396 -1.54 -1.91 -13.71
C VAL A 396 -0.47 -2.12 -14.77
N GLY A 397 0.24 -3.24 -14.69
CA GLY A 397 1.08 -3.77 -15.77
C GLY A 397 0.50 -5.09 -16.23
N ILE A 398 0.37 -5.28 -17.54
CA ILE A 398 -0.27 -6.46 -18.12
C ILE A 398 0.63 -7.03 -19.20
N ALA A 399 0.88 -8.33 -19.14
CA ALA A 399 1.62 -9.03 -20.20
C ALA A 399 0.96 -10.37 -20.52
N ALA A 400 1.08 -10.76 -21.79
CA ALA A 400 0.69 -12.09 -22.25
C ALA A 400 1.60 -13.15 -21.60
N ASP A 401 1.03 -14.30 -21.23
CA ASP A 401 1.77 -15.38 -20.55
C ASP A 401 2.47 -16.36 -21.50
N GLY A 402 2.44 -16.08 -22.80
CA GLY A 402 2.97 -16.97 -23.84
C GLY A 402 2.15 -18.25 -24.09
N ALA A 403 1.11 -18.51 -23.30
CA ALA A 403 0.20 -19.66 -23.42
C ALA A 403 -1.22 -19.23 -23.85
N GLY A 404 -1.36 -17.99 -24.34
CA GLY A 404 -2.62 -17.41 -24.80
C GLY A 404 -3.43 -16.68 -23.71
N GLY A 405 -2.95 -16.64 -22.47
CA GLY A 405 -3.53 -15.87 -21.37
C GLY A 405 -2.83 -14.53 -21.13
N TYR A 406 -3.38 -13.75 -20.19
CA TYR A 406 -2.80 -12.48 -19.76
C TYR A 406 -2.70 -12.46 -18.23
N ARG A 407 -1.57 -11.98 -17.73
CA ARG A 407 -1.36 -11.75 -16.31
C ARG A 407 -1.29 -10.25 -16.04
N MET A 408 -1.76 -9.86 -14.86
CA MET A 408 -1.74 -8.48 -14.41
C MET A 408 -1.03 -8.36 -13.08
N ALA A 409 -0.16 -7.37 -12.95
CA ALA A 409 0.33 -6.85 -11.68
C ALA A 409 -0.26 -5.46 -11.48
N PHE A 410 -0.47 -5.07 -10.23
CA PHE A 410 -0.96 -3.74 -9.89
C PHE A 410 -0.52 -3.39 -8.47
N HIS A 411 -0.50 -2.11 -8.13
CA HIS A 411 -0.23 -1.71 -6.76
C HIS A 411 -1.53 -1.53 -5.96
N ALA A 412 -1.46 -1.67 -4.63
CA ALA A 412 -2.49 -1.16 -3.74
C ALA A 412 -1.86 -0.57 -2.47
N ARG A 413 -2.48 0.49 -1.95
CA ARG A 413 -2.01 1.18 -0.75
C ARG A 413 -2.20 0.27 0.47
N SER A 414 -1.19 0.17 1.30
CA SER A 414 -1.19 -0.70 2.47
C SER A 414 -0.45 -0.03 3.64
N PRO A 415 -0.92 -0.24 4.88
CA PRO A 415 -0.13 0.09 6.07
C PRO A 415 1.22 -0.63 6.06
N ASN A 416 2.24 0.04 6.58
CA ASN A 416 3.55 -0.51 6.87
C ASN A 416 4.02 0.03 8.23
N GLU A 417 4.35 -0.87 9.15
CA GLU A 417 4.69 -0.53 10.54
C GLU A 417 5.93 0.35 10.66
N ARG A 418 6.86 0.29 9.69
CA ARG A 418 8.14 1.01 9.76
C ARG A 418 8.09 2.41 9.16
N ILE A 419 7.26 2.59 8.13
CA ILE A 419 7.31 3.78 7.25
C ILE A 419 5.93 4.33 6.87
N GLY A 420 4.91 3.97 7.64
CA GLY A 420 3.55 4.50 7.49
C GLY A 420 2.74 3.76 6.43
N ARG A 421 2.81 4.20 5.18
CA ARG A 421 2.03 3.60 4.08
C ARG A 421 2.88 3.42 2.83
N VAL A 422 2.70 2.27 2.19
CA VAL A 422 3.39 1.88 0.97
C VAL A 422 2.38 1.41 -0.07
N ARG A 423 2.83 1.26 -1.31
CA ARG A 423 2.09 0.65 -2.41
C ARG A 423 2.69 -0.74 -2.64
N LYS A 424 2.00 -1.79 -2.17
CA LYS A 424 2.43 -3.20 -2.32
C LYS A 424 2.04 -3.71 -3.70
N MET A 425 2.80 -4.66 -4.27
CA MET A 425 2.44 -5.29 -5.54
C MET A 425 1.51 -6.48 -5.31
N TYR A 426 0.43 -6.51 -6.08
CA TYR A 426 -0.50 -7.63 -6.18
C TYR A 426 -0.50 -8.17 -7.61
N THR A 427 -0.87 -9.44 -7.77
CA THR A 427 -0.93 -10.13 -9.06
C THR A 427 -2.26 -10.84 -9.24
N THR A 428 -2.66 -11.04 -10.50
CA THR A 428 -3.89 -11.74 -10.90
C THR A 428 -3.79 -12.22 -12.36
N THR A 429 -4.82 -12.90 -12.85
CA THR A 429 -4.97 -13.30 -14.26
C THR A 429 -6.22 -12.68 -14.83
N LEU A 430 -6.14 -12.27 -16.09
CA LEU A 430 -7.24 -11.65 -16.80
C LEU A 430 -7.87 -12.65 -17.78
N LEU A 431 -9.20 -12.66 -17.80
CA LEU A 431 -10.00 -13.32 -18.82
C LEU A 431 -10.78 -12.27 -19.58
N PHE A 432 -10.48 -12.14 -20.88
CA PHE A 432 -11.20 -11.25 -21.79
C PHE A 432 -12.36 -12.02 -22.46
N SER A 433 -13.52 -11.37 -22.54
CA SER A 433 -14.71 -11.90 -23.20
C SER A 433 -15.47 -10.77 -23.89
N GLY A 434 -15.41 -10.73 -25.23
CA GLY A 434 -15.95 -9.61 -26.00
C GLY A 434 -15.30 -8.29 -25.58
N ASP A 435 -16.12 -7.33 -25.17
CA ASP A 435 -15.69 -6.01 -24.70
C ASP A 435 -15.57 -5.94 -23.16
N THR A 436 -15.49 -7.08 -22.48
CA THR A 436 -15.38 -7.16 -21.01
C THR A 436 -14.13 -7.90 -20.57
N VAL A 437 -13.64 -7.60 -19.37
CA VAL A 437 -12.53 -8.29 -18.71
C VAL A 437 -12.88 -8.65 -17.27
N GLN A 438 -12.44 -9.82 -16.83
CA GLN A 438 -12.61 -10.32 -15.47
C GLN A 438 -11.29 -10.76 -14.87
N LEU A 439 -11.13 -10.55 -13.56
CA LEU A 439 -10.04 -11.13 -12.78
C LEU A 439 -10.42 -12.56 -12.40
N VAL A 440 -9.58 -13.52 -12.76
CA VAL A 440 -9.82 -14.94 -12.53
C VAL A 440 -8.68 -15.58 -11.76
N PHE A 441 -8.98 -16.71 -11.12
CA PHE A 441 -7.96 -17.57 -10.55
C PHE A 441 -7.05 -18.12 -11.63
N PRO A 442 -5.73 -17.97 -11.47
CA PRO A 442 -4.76 -18.75 -12.22
C PRO A 442 -5.04 -20.23 -11.99
N LYS A 443 -5.20 -21.01 -13.06
CA LYS A 443 -5.37 -22.47 -12.94
C LYS A 443 -4.16 -23.10 -12.25
N GLU A 444 -2.99 -22.48 -12.41
CA GLU A 444 -1.71 -22.89 -11.84
C GLU A 444 -1.64 -22.71 -10.31
N TRP A 445 -2.43 -21.78 -9.74
CA TRP A 445 -2.44 -21.55 -8.29
C TRP A 445 -3.17 -22.65 -7.51
N LYS A 446 -4.08 -23.39 -8.15
CA LYS A 446 -4.75 -24.54 -7.54
C LYS A 446 -3.74 -25.66 -7.20
N ALA A 447 -2.76 -25.90 -8.08
CA ALA A 447 -1.76 -26.95 -7.89
C ALA A 447 -0.75 -26.69 -6.76
N HIS A 448 -0.55 -25.42 -6.36
CA HIS A 448 0.34 -25.07 -5.24
C HIS A 448 -0.33 -25.13 -3.87
N GLY A 449 -1.67 -25.06 -3.79
CA GLY A 449 -2.41 -25.24 -2.53
C GLY A 449 -2.37 -26.67 -2.02
N ASP A 450 -2.41 -27.65 -2.93
CA ASP A 450 -2.47 -29.07 -2.59
C ASP A 450 -1.14 -29.65 -2.06
N LYS A 451 -0.01 -28.94 -2.25
CA LYS A 451 1.32 -29.39 -1.79
C LYS A 451 1.69 -28.95 -0.37
N LYS A 452 0.85 -28.16 0.32
CA LYS A 452 1.11 -27.74 1.71
C LYS A 452 0.40 -28.59 2.77
N HIS A 453 -0.35 -29.61 2.36
CA HIS A 453 -1.10 -30.49 3.25
C HIS A 453 -0.86 -31.99 3.02
N SER A 454 0.22 -32.37 2.34
CA SER A 454 0.68 -33.77 2.26
C SER A 454 1.83 -34.03 3.21
#